data_AF-A0A7X8QRQ8-F1
#
_entry.id   AF-A0A7X8QRQ8-F1
#
_cell.length_a   1.000
_cell.length_b   1.000
_cell.length_c   1.000
_cell.angle_alpha   90.00
_cell.angle_beta   90.00
_cell.angle_gamma   90.00
#
_symmetry.space_group_name_H-M   'P 1'
#
loop_
_entity.id
_entity.type
_entity.pdbx_description
1 polymer ?
#
loop_
_entity_poly.entity_id
_entity_poly.type
_entity_poly.pdbx_seq_one_letter_code
_entity_poly.pdbx_strand_id
1 'polypeptide(L)'
;MSKIVRKFPIDDFWNIGKTESWFSDMASQGLHLKRFGRTFVYFEKGKKADTKYRIDVLYDKPSQEQLDVYKEYGWDFVAKTGFFYVFSSPQDSNAPELHTDTIEQSFTFDELDRVLKRNILVFGVATL
;
A
#
# COMPACT_ATOMS: atom_id res chain seq x y z
N MET A 1 -14.23 2.25 -20.83
CA MET A 1 -14.24 1.76 -19.44
C MET A 1 -13.03 0.85 -19.26
N SER A 2 -12.16 1.13 -18.30
CA SER A 2 -11.02 0.26 -17.99
C SER A 2 -11.49 -1.01 -17.27
N LYS A 3 -10.85 -2.15 -17.56
CA LYS A 3 -11.27 -3.45 -17.03
C LYS A 3 -10.64 -3.68 -15.65
N ILE A 4 -11.48 -3.89 -14.63
CA ILE A 4 -11.02 -4.26 -13.29
C ILE A 4 -10.76 -5.77 -13.22
N VAL A 5 -9.61 -6.14 -12.64
CA VAL A 5 -9.21 -7.51 -12.35
C VAL A 5 -9.07 -7.65 -10.84
N ARG A 6 -9.69 -8.69 -10.27
CA ARG A 6 -9.66 -8.98 -8.83
C ARG A 6 -8.70 -10.15 -8.57
N LYS A 7 -7.82 -10.01 -7.59
CA LYS A 7 -6.94 -11.09 -7.11
C LYS A 7 -7.04 -11.21 -5.59
N PHE A 8 -6.76 -12.40 -5.07
CA PHE A 8 -6.50 -12.59 -3.64
C PHE A 8 -5.08 -12.07 -3.32
N PRO A 9 -4.86 -11.46 -2.15
CA PRO A 9 -3.52 -11.14 -1.69
C PRO A 9 -2.69 -12.42 -1.54
N ILE A 10 -1.41 -12.34 -1.89
CA ILE A 10 -0.50 -13.50 -1.82
C ILE A 10 0.01 -13.79 -0.41
N ASP A 11 -0.15 -12.82 0.51
CA ASP A 11 0.26 -12.89 1.91
C ASP A 11 -0.51 -11.83 2.72
N ASP A 12 -0.25 -11.76 4.03
CA ASP A 12 -0.66 -10.64 4.87
C ASP A 12 0.03 -9.35 4.43
N PHE A 13 -0.69 -8.22 4.44
CA PHE A 13 -0.16 -6.90 4.13
C PHE A 13 0.90 -6.42 5.14
N TRP A 14 0.97 -7.04 6.33
CA TRP A 14 2.09 -6.85 7.26
C TRP A 14 3.43 -7.36 6.73
N ASN A 15 3.43 -8.25 5.75
CA ASN A 15 4.63 -8.56 4.96
C ASN A 15 4.79 -7.51 3.85
N ILE A 16 5.26 -6.33 4.25
CA ILE A 16 5.31 -5.14 3.39
C ILE A 16 6.15 -5.40 2.13
N GLY A 17 7.39 -5.85 2.28
CA GLY A 17 8.29 -6.04 1.13
C GLY A 17 7.76 -7.05 0.11
N LYS A 18 7.08 -8.11 0.58
CA LYS A 18 6.42 -9.08 -0.31
C LYS A 18 5.19 -8.48 -1.00
N THR A 19 4.42 -7.66 -0.29
CA THR A 19 3.26 -6.96 -0.86
C THR A 19 3.68 -5.93 -1.91
N GLU A 20 4.69 -5.12 -1.63
CA GLU A 20 5.29 -4.15 -2.55
C GLU A 20 5.80 -4.82 -3.83
N SER A 21 6.61 -5.87 -3.66
CA SER A 21 7.15 -6.65 -4.78
C SER A 21 6.03 -7.24 -5.63
N TRP A 22 4.99 -7.78 -4.99
CA TRP A 22 3.84 -8.32 -5.70
C TRP A 22 3.07 -7.27 -6.49
N PHE A 23 2.88 -6.05 -5.96
CA PHE A 23 2.24 -4.97 -6.71
C PHE A 23 3.07 -4.56 -7.92
N SER A 24 4.40 -4.47 -7.79
CA SER A 24 5.30 -4.21 -8.92
C SER A 24 5.24 -5.31 -9.98
N ASP A 25 5.22 -6.58 -9.56
CA ASP A 25 5.04 -7.73 -10.47
C ASP A 25 3.70 -7.70 -11.22
N MET A 26 2.64 -7.18 -10.59
CA MET A 26 1.34 -7.00 -11.25
C MET A 26 1.41 -5.86 -12.27
N ALA A 27 2.05 -4.73 -11.95
CA ALA A 27 2.21 -3.62 -12.89
C ALA A 27 3.04 -4.01 -14.12
N SER A 28 4.08 -4.83 -13.97
CA SER A 28 4.87 -5.37 -15.10
C SER A 28 4.04 -6.27 -16.02
N GLN A 29 2.93 -6.83 -15.52
CA GLN A 29 1.94 -7.59 -16.29
C GLN A 29 0.80 -6.72 -16.84
N GLY A 30 0.83 -5.40 -16.60
CA GLY A 30 -0.20 -4.44 -17.01
C GLY A 30 -1.41 -4.41 -16.07
N LEU A 31 -1.23 -4.78 -14.81
CA LEU A 31 -2.24 -4.71 -13.77
C LEU A 31 -1.83 -3.65 -12.74
N HIS A 32 -2.42 -2.47 -12.85
CA HIS A 32 -2.09 -1.32 -12.00
C HIS A 32 -2.96 -1.31 -10.75
N LEU A 33 -2.36 -1.18 -9.57
CA LEU A 33 -3.13 -1.16 -8.32
C LEU A 33 -4.17 -0.04 -8.34
N LYS A 34 -5.42 -0.35 -8.01
CA LYS A 34 -6.50 0.64 -7.91
C LYS A 34 -7.09 0.75 -6.50
N ARG A 35 -7.29 -0.38 -5.84
CA ARG A 35 -7.67 -0.46 -4.43
C ARG A 35 -7.32 -1.84 -3.90
N PHE A 36 -7.18 -1.96 -2.59
CA PHE A 36 -7.00 -3.23 -1.91
C PHE A 36 -7.78 -3.25 -0.61
N GLY A 37 -8.15 -4.43 -0.16
CA GLY A 37 -8.84 -4.67 1.10
C GLY A 37 -8.51 -6.06 1.63
N ARG A 38 -9.07 -6.41 2.79
CA ARG A 38 -8.71 -7.64 3.52
C ARG A 38 -8.81 -8.94 2.71
N THR A 39 -9.78 -9.02 1.80
CA THR A 39 -10.03 -10.25 1.02
C THR A 39 -9.53 -10.16 -0.42
N PHE A 40 -9.52 -8.96 -1.00
CA PHE A 40 -9.27 -8.79 -2.42
C PHE A 40 -8.46 -7.53 -2.72
N VAL A 41 -7.60 -7.67 -3.72
CA VAL A 41 -6.91 -6.56 -4.39
C VAL A 41 -7.50 -6.39 -5.78
N TYR A 42 -7.70 -5.13 -6.16
CA TYR A 42 -8.34 -4.73 -7.39
C TYR A 42 -7.35 -3.95 -8.22
N PHE A 43 -7.11 -4.45 -9.42
CA PHE A 43 -6.20 -3.87 -10.39
C PHE A 43 -6.98 -3.35 -11.59
N GLU A 44 -6.50 -2.26 -12.16
CA GLU A 44 -6.95 -1.71 -13.42
C GLU A 44 -6.04 -2.23 -14.54
N LYS A 45 -6.63 -2.91 -15.54
CA LYS A 45 -5.85 -3.41 -16.68
C LYS A 45 -5.41 -2.25 -17.56
N GLY A 46 -4.11 -2.12 -17.76
CA GLY A 46 -3.47 -1.11 -18.60
C GLY A 46 -2.29 -1.68 -19.40
N LYS A 47 -1.41 -0.78 -19.84
CA LYS A 47 -0.13 -1.18 -20.45
C LYS A 47 0.80 -1.74 -19.38
N LYS A 48 1.68 -2.67 -19.74
CA LYS A 48 2.78 -3.10 -18.86
C LYS A 48 3.62 -1.87 -18.52
N ALA A 49 3.94 -1.69 -17.25
CA ALA A 49 4.82 -0.62 -16.79
C ALA A 49 5.76 -1.16 -15.71
N ASP A 50 6.97 -0.61 -15.68
CA ASP A 50 7.89 -0.83 -14.57
C ASP A 50 7.60 0.22 -13.49
N THR A 51 6.89 -0.19 -12.45
CA THR A 51 6.37 0.70 -11.41
C THR A 51 6.75 0.15 -10.05
N LYS A 52 7.43 0.97 -9.27
CA LYS A 52 7.75 0.69 -7.88
C LYS A 52 6.55 1.04 -7.03
N TYR A 53 6.20 0.16 -6.09
CA TYR A 53 5.24 0.44 -5.05
C TYR A 53 5.93 0.47 -3.70
N ARG A 54 5.54 1.45 -2.86
CA ARG A 54 5.96 1.54 -1.46
C ARG A 54 4.77 1.68 -0.55
N ILE A 55 4.84 0.99 0.58
CA ILE A 55 3.83 1.04 1.62
C ILE A 55 4.39 1.84 2.78
N ASP A 56 3.62 2.82 3.21
CA ASP A 56 3.85 3.51 4.47
C ASP A 56 2.73 3.16 5.45
N VAL A 57 3.11 2.92 6.71
CA VAL A 57 2.18 2.56 7.79
C VAL A 57 1.90 3.79 8.63
N LEU A 58 0.84 4.50 8.23
CA LEU A 58 0.44 5.74 8.84
C LEU A 58 -0.70 5.50 9.83
N TYR A 59 -0.43 5.80 11.10
CA TYR A 59 -1.42 5.67 12.17
C TYR A 59 -2.51 6.75 12.12
N ASP A 60 -2.17 7.89 11.53
CA ASP A 60 -3.04 9.03 11.30
C ASP A 60 -3.12 9.32 9.80
N LYS A 61 -4.20 9.98 9.37
CA LYS A 61 -4.32 10.37 7.96
C LYS A 61 -3.26 11.43 7.62
N PRO A 62 -2.45 11.24 6.57
CA PRO A 62 -1.49 12.26 6.16
C PRO A 62 -2.21 13.55 5.75
N SER A 63 -1.60 14.69 6.06
CA SER A 63 -2.05 16.00 5.57
C SER A 63 -1.85 16.10 4.05
N GLN A 64 -2.52 17.06 3.42
CA GLN A 64 -2.29 17.31 1.99
C GLN A 64 -0.84 17.74 1.73
N GLU A 65 -0.27 18.57 2.61
CA GLU A 65 1.13 19.00 2.53
C GLU A 65 2.10 17.81 2.54
N GLN A 66 1.85 16.79 3.39
CA GLN A 66 2.69 15.57 3.39
C GLN A 66 2.59 14.80 2.07
N LEU A 67 1.38 14.68 1.50
CA LEU A 67 1.19 14.02 0.22
C LEU A 67 1.83 14.80 -0.94
N ASP A 68 1.79 16.13 -0.88
CA ASP A 68 2.40 16.99 -1.87
C ASP A 68 3.93 16.87 -1.84
N VAL A 69 4.52 16.80 -0.64
CA VAL A 69 5.95 16.51 -0.46
C VAL A 69 6.32 15.17 -1.12
N TYR A 70 5.58 14.09 -0.85
CA TYR A 70 5.86 12.80 -1.51
C TYR A 70 5.78 12.89 -3.03
N LYS A 71 4.79 13.62 -3.54
CA LYS A 71 4.62 13.83 -4.98
C LYS A 71 5.77 14.63 -5.60
N GLU A 72 6.27 15.66 -4.92
CA GLU A 72 7.47 16.41 -5.34
C GLU A 72 8.70 15.51 -5.42
N TYR A 73 8.81 14.51 -4.54
CA TYR A 73 9.83 13.47 -4.60
C TYR A 73 9.53 12.33 -5.58
N GLY A 74 8.48 12.45 -6.40
CA GLY A 74 8.15 11.48 -7.45
C GLY A 74 7.31 10.29 -6.99
N TRP A 75 6.65 10.39 -5.84
CA TRP A 75 5.77 9.36 -5.29
C TRP A 75 4.30 9.78 -5.32
N ASP A 76 3.51 9.14 -6.16
CA ASP A 76 2.07 9.38 -6.25
C ASP A 76 1.30 8.47 -5.29
N PHE A 77 0.35 9.03 -4.55
CA PHE A 77 -0.58 8.24 -3.73
C PHE A 77 -1.54 7.43 -4.62
N VAL A 78 -1.65 6.13 -4.36
CA VAL A 78 -2.46 5.19 -5.17
C VAL A 78 -3.71 4.74 -4.44
N ALA A 79 -3.53 4.17 -3.25
CA ALA A 79 -4.62 3.52 -2.52
C ALA A 79 -4.27 3.39 -1.03
N LYS A 80 -5.30 3.20 -0.20
CA LYS A 80 -5.10 2.87 1.21
C LYS A 80 -6.11 1.85 1.73
N THR A 81 -5.71 1.10 2.74
CA THR A 81 -6.59 0.24 3.55
C THR A 81 -6.05 0.18 4.98
N GLY A 82 -6.89 0.49 5.96
CA GLY A 82 -6.44 0.61 7.35
C GLY A 82 -5.31 1.63 7.48
N PHE A 83 -4.18 1.19 8.01
CA PHE A 83 -2.96 1.99 8.18
C PHE A 83 -2.00 1.90 7.00
N PHE A 84 -2.27 1.05 6.01
CA PHE A 84 -1.41 0.88 4.84
C PHE A 84 -1.75 1.92 3.78
N TYR A 85 -0.81 2.82 3.52
CA TYR A 85 -0.86 3.81 2.44
C TYR A 85 0.11 3.38 1.35
N VAL A 86 -0.39 3.20 0.13
CA VAL A 86 0.42 2.74 -1.00
C VAL A 86 0.72 3.92 -1.91
N PHE A 87 2.00 4.10 -2.18
CA PHE A 87 2.54 5.07 -3.11
C PHE A 87 3.18 4.34 -4.29
N SER A 88 3.19 4.99 -5.45
CA SER A 88 3.84 4.46 -6.65
C SER A 88 4.76 5.46 -7.29
N SER A 89 5.80 4.95 -7.93
CA SER A 89 6.72 5.74 -8.74
C SER A 89 7.16 4.95 -9.96
N PRO A 90 7.31 5.55 -11.15
CA PRO A 90 7.94 4.89 -12.29
C PRO A 90 9.36 4.44 -11.91
N GLN A 91 9.76 3.23 -12.31
CA GLN A 91 11.10 2.69 -12.02
C GLN A 91 12.22 3.62 -12.48
N ASP A 92 12.04 4.21 -13.67
CA ASP A 92 12.99 5.12 -14.33
C ASP A 92 13.01 6.53 -13.72
N SER A 93 12.14 6.81 -12.75
CA SER A 93 12.23 8.05 -12.01
C SER A 93 13.39 7.96 -11.02
N ASN A 94 14.19 9.03 -10.92
CA ASN A 94 15.19 9.17 -9.86
C ASN A 94 14.55 9.53 -8.51
N ALA A 95 13.33 9.04 -8.25
CA ALA A 95 12.67 9.23 -6.97
C ALA A 95 13.56 8.61 -5.88
N PRO A 96 13.92 9.36 -4.83
CA PRO A 96 14.65 8.79 -3.70
C PRO A 96 13.81 7.70 -3.07
N GLU A 97 14.49 6.71 -2.48
CA GLU A 97 13.81 5.64 -1.76
C GLU A 97 12.94 6.26 -0.65
N LEU A 98 11.66 5.92 -0.64
CA LEU A 98 10.69 6.51 0.31
C LEU A 98 11.05 6.16 1.76
N HIS A 99 11.75 5.04 1.97
CA HIS A 99 12.32 4.61 3.23
C HIS A 99 13.84 4.50 3.10
N THR A 100 14.60 5.38 3.77
CA THR A 100 16.08 5.42 3.68
C THR A 100 16.75 4.21 4.33
N ASP A 101 16.04 3.49 5.19
CA ASP A 101 16.51 2.25 5.78
C ASP A 101 15.70 1.09 5.20
N THR A 102 16.42 0.11 4.64
CA THR A 102 15.89 -1.23 4.32
C THR A 102 15.55 -1.94 5.63
N ILE A 103 14.55 -1.45 6.34
CA ILE A 103 13.95 -2.20 7.41
C ILE A 103 13.12 -3.25 6.68
N GLU A 104 13.56 -4.50 6.74
CA GLU A 104 12.62 -5.61 6.80
C GLU A 104 11.59 -5.23 7.87
N GLN A 105 10.50 -4.55 7.48
CA GLN A 105 9.44 -4.14 8.41
C GLN A 105 8.64 -5.37 8.82
N SER A 106 9.32 -6.36 9.40
CA SER A 106 8.71 -7.23 10.39
C SER A 106 8.35 -6.31 11.55
N PHE A 107 7.10 -5.90 11.61
CA PHE A 107 6.57 -5.14 12.73
C PHE A 107 6.96 -5.82 14.02
N THR A 108 7.41 -5.02 14.98
CA THR A 108 7.59 -5.54 16.33
C THR A 108 6.23 -5.97 16.87
N PHE A 109 6.22 -6.97 17.76
CA PHE A 109 4.98 -7.45 18.38
C PHE A 109 4.18 -6.30 19.00
N ASP A 110 4.84 -5.28 19.55
CA ASP A 110 4.21 -4.11 20.17
C ASP A 110 3.47 -3.20 19.18
N GLU A 111 4.02 -2.99 17.98
CA GLU A 111 3.36 -2.21 16.93
C GLU A 111 2.14 -2.96 16.40
N LEU A 112 2.27 -4.28 16.21
CA LEU A 112 1.16 -5.14 15.80
C LEU A 112 0.06 -5.16 16.87
N ASP A 113 0.43 -5.22 18.16
CA ASP A 113 -0.50 -5.17 19.29
C ASP A 113 -1.27 -3.85 19.35
N ARG A 114 -0.59 -2.72 19.10
CA ARG A 114 -1.20 -1.39 19.06
C ARG A 114 -2.23 -1.29 17.93
N VAL A 115 -1.90 -1.86 16.78
CA VAL A 115 -2.80 -1.92 15.61
C VAL A 115 -4.01 -2.83 15.90
N LEU A 116 -3.79 -4.03 16.45
CA LEU A 116 -4.86 -4.97 16.77
C LEU A 116 -5.82 -4.39 17.81
N LYS A 117 -5.32 -3.78 18.90
CA LYS A 117 -6.15 -3.15 19.94
C LYS A 117 -7.03 -2.01 19.39
N ARG A 118 -6.50 -1.21 18.46
CA ARG A 118 -7.27 -0.11 17.84
C ARG A 118 -8.33 -0.60 16.86
N ASN A 119 -8.11 -1.73 16.19
CA ASN A 119 -9.11 -2.35 15.31
C ASN A 119 -10.23 -3.07 16.09
N ILE A 120 -9.96 -3.62 17.27
CA ILE A 120 -10.98 -4.26 18.13
C ILE A 120 -11.99 -3.24 18.68
N LEU A 121 -11.57 -2.01 18.98
CA LEU A 121 -12.46 -0.95 19.46
C LEU A 121 -13.60 -0.59 18.47
N VAL A 122 -13.47 -0.92 17.17
CA VAL A 122 -14.50 -0.65 16.16
C VAL A 122 -15.55 -1.77 16.03
N PHE A 123 -15.30 -2.96 16.59
CA PHE A 123 -16.26 -4.08 16.57
C PHE A 123 -17.20 -4.13 17.80
N GLY A 124 -17.05 -3.20 18.74
CA GLY A 124 -17.76 -3.21 20.04
C GLY A 124 -19.12 -2.49 20.09
N VAL A 125 -19.69 -2.00 18.97
CA VAL A 125 -21.03 -1.38 18.97
C VAL A 125 -21.83 -1.85 17.76
N ALA A 126 -22.20 -3.12 17.74
CA ALA A 126 -23.22 -3.63 16.83
C ALA A 126 -23.92 -4.88 17.41
N THR A 127 -24.41 -4.79 18.64
CA THR A 127 -25.53 -5.63 19.12
C THR A 127 -26.12 -5.01 20.39
N LEU A 128 -27.19 -4.25 20.23
CA LEU A 128 -28.40 -4.24 21.06
C LEU A 128 -29.50 -3.43 20.37
#